data_AF-X1RVF4-F1
#
_entry.id   AF-X1RVF4-F1
#
_cell.length_a   1.000
_cell.length_b   1.000
_cell.length_c   1.000
_cell.angle_alpha   90.00
_cell.angle_beta   90.00
_cell.angle_gamma   90.00
#
_symmetry.space_group_name_H-M   'P 1'
#
loop_
_entity.id
_entity.type
_entity.pdbx_description
1 polymer ?
#
loop_
_entity_poly.entity_id
_entity_poly.type
_entity_poly.pdbx_seq_one_letter_code
_entity_poly.pdbx_strand_id
1 'polypeptide(L)'
;IQFNNEYNFHSEWEELDQGEALKIFQIIKKLEDGEISLEIAQAEFFMHVSGISIPEEKHEGIFWENLYQAARMFRFFFCYKYEDERFKHLSEETRSMLAKHLPDELSQTPEIKVAAKMKPGFKIDCVFGKNLIESVRIDKKVYPGYRFINQNWFISTTLSSAQYVEALAVSNKYAIDRTDEDLDLLTSILHCKGEFVSETAFEKKNIFEKLNVDNKYAIWRNFRAICTWLSTRTHFSILWAGKPSGKKQDETVGDIIYSVSKAGYGTPDQVGKMNLMKLLEIMKKMIVDNILSMKQANIKPL
;
A
#
# COMPACT_ATOMS: atom_id res chain seq x y z
N ILE A 1 27.20 25.80 10.77
CA ILE A 1 26.39 24.68 11.28
C ILE A 1 27.18 23.41 10.98
N GLN A 2 27.84 22.83 11.98
CA GLN A 2 28.49 21.52 11.83
C GLN A 2 27.39 20.46 11.89
N PHE A 3 26.99 19.94 10.74
CA PHE A 3 26.10 18.78 10.66
C PHE A 3 26.93 17.53 10.99
N ASN A 4 26.99 17.17 12.28
CA ASN A 4 27.77 16.03 12.76
C ASN A 4 26.92 14.75 12.95
N ASN A 5 25.75 14.70 12.33
CA ASN A 5 24.94 13.49 12.22
C ASN A 5 24.87 13.13 10.73
N GLU A 6 25.30 11.94 10.35
CA GLU A 6 24.93 11.34 9.07
C GLU A 6 23.43 11.11 9.10
N TYR A 7 22.66 11.97 8.43
CA TYR A 7 21.24 11.75 8.23
C TYR A 7 21.08 10.60 7.23
N ASN A 8 20.58 9.47 7.70
CA ASN A 8 20.25 8.34 6.82
C ASN A 8 18.85 8.56 6.25
N PHE A 9 18.78 9.14 5.06
CA PHE A 9 17.50 9.38 4.39
C PHE A 9 17.05 8.13 3.65
N HIS A 10 15.91 7.58 4.08
CA HIS A 10 15.32 6.40 3.48
C HIS A 10 14.78 6.70 2.08
N SER A 11 15.04 5.77 1.16
CA SER A 11 14.65 5.87 -0.25
C SER A 11 13.61 4.83 -0.65
N GLU A 12 13.23 3.95 0.28
CA GLU A 12 12.24 2.89 0.08
C GLU A 12 11.32 2.76 1.30
N TRP A 13 10.12 2.21 1.09
CA TRP A 13 9.14 1.99 2.15
C TRP A 13 9.64 1.02 3.22
N GLU A 14 10.34 -0.03 2.80
CA GLU A 14 10.79 -1.12 3.65
C GLU A 14 11.89 -0.70 4.65
N GLU A 15 12.54 0.43 4.42
CA GLU A 15 13.58 0.98 5.29
C GLU A 15 13.00 1.75 6.48
N LEU A 16 11.75 2.21 6.38
CA LEU A 16 11.10 3.01 7.42
C LEU A 16 10.89 2.21 8.71
N ASP A 17 11.07 2.91 9.83
CA ASP A 17 10.56 2.46 11.11
C ASP A 17 9.05 2.75 11.26
N GLN A 18 8.43 2.22 12.33
CA GLN A 18 6.99 2.39 12.54
C GLN A 18 6.59 3.86 12.79
N GLY A 19 7.43 4.65 13.45
CA GLY A 19 7.16 6.07 13.71
C GLY A 19 7.17 6.88 12.42
N GLU A 20 8.18 6.66 11.58
CA GLU A 20 8.29 7.28 10.26
C GLU A 20 7.14 6.85 9.34
N ALA A 21 6.78 5.56 9.36
CA ALA A 21 5.65 5.03 8.60
C ALA A 21 4.32 5.68 9.02
N LEU A 22 4.06 5.81 10.33
CA LEU A 22 2.87 6.51 10.82
C LEU A 22 2.85 7.96 10.35
N LYS A 23 3.99 8.66 10.41
CA LYS A 23 4.07 10.05 9.98
C LYS A 23 3.82 10.22 8.48
N ILE A 24 4.44 9.39 7.63
CA ILE A 24 4.21 9.50 6.17
C ILE A 24 2.77 9.14 5.80
N PHE A 25 2.11 8.19 6.48
CA PHE A 25 0.70 7.91 6.21
C PHE A 25 -0.22 9.06 6.64
N GLN A 26 0.08 9.74 7.75
CA GLN A 26 -0.64 10.98 8.12
C GLN A 26 -0.49 12.05 7.05
N ILE A 27 0.73 12.26 6.55
CA ILE A 27 1.00 13.22 5.46
C ILE A 27 0.24 12.82 4.20
N ILE A 28 0.27 11.54 3.81
CA ILE A 28 -0.46 11.03 2.66
C ILE A 28 -1.96 11.23 2.81
N LYS A 29 -2.52 11.04 4.01
CA LYS A 29 -3.93 11.31 4.27
C LYS A 29 -4.27 12.77 3.95
N LYS A 30 -3.53 13.73 4.52
CA LYS A 30 -3.72 15.16 4.23
C LYS A 30 -3.60 15.48 2.74
N LEU A 31 -2.64 14.84 2.06
CA LEU A 31 -2.42 15.01 0.62
C LEU A 31 -3.59 14.45 -0.21
N GLU A 32 -4.14 13.30 0.17
CA GLU A 32 -5.33 12.71 -0.47
C GLU A 32 -6.61 13.52 -0.20
N ASP A 33 -6.71 14.12 0.99
CA ASP A 33 -7.82 15.00 1.39
C ASP A 33 -7.71 16.40 0.74
N GLY A 34 -6.59 16.69 0.05
CA GLY A 34 -6.34 17.97 -0.63
C GLY A 34 -5.95 19.12 0.31
N GLU A 35 -5.58 18.82 1.56
CA GLU A 35 -5.22 19.81 2.57
C GLU A 35 -3.81 20.40 2.34
N ILE A 36 -2.91 19.64 1.72
CA ILE A 36 -1.53 20.03 1.45
C ILE A 36 -1.12 19.70 0.01
N SER A 37 -0.12 20.41 -0.53
CA SER A 37 0.49 20.07 -1.81
C SER A 37 1.55 18.97 -1.66
N LEU A 38 2.00 18.42 -2.78
CA LEU A 38 3.06 17.40 -2.79
C LEU A 38 4.38 17.95 -2.23
N GLU A 39 4.72 19.20 -2.53
CA GLU A 39 5.93 19.87 -2.07
C GLU A 39 5.90 20.05 -0.54
N ILE A 40 4.73 20.42 0.00
CA ILE A 40 4.52 20.52 1.46
C ILE A 40 4.60 19.14 2.10
N ALA A 41 4.02 18.10 1.47
CA ALA A 41 4.11 16.73 1.96
C ALA A 41 5.56 16.23 2.05
N GLN A 42 6.36 16.47 1.01
CA GLN A 42 7.79 16.15 1.01
C GLN A 42 8.53 16.91 2.11
N ALA A 43 8.25 18.21 2.27
CA ALA A 43 8.88 19.03 3.30
C ALA A 43 8.51 18.56 4.72
N GLU A 44 7.23 18.28 4.99
CA GLU A 44 6.77 17.77 6.29
C GLU A 44 7.49 16.46 6.66
N PHE A 45 7.68 15.56 5.70
CA PHE A 45 8.39 14.31 5.94
C PHE A 45 9.90 14.53 6.14
N PHE A 46 10.52 15.38 5.33
CA PHE A 46 11.93 15.74 5.48
C PHE A 46 12.22 16.33 6.86
N MET A 47 11.36 17.21 7.35
CA MET A 47 11.49 17.82 8.66
C MET A 47 11.33 16.81 9.79
N HIS A 48 10.43 15.85 9.63
CA HIS A 48 10.27 14.77 10.60
C HIS A 48 11.54 13.92 10.73
N VAL A 49 12.12 13.49 9.61
CA VAL A 49 13.32 12.64 9.59
C VAL A 49 14.58 13.41 10.00
N SER A 50 14.70 14.68 9.61
CA SER A 50 15.85 15.52 9.96
C SER A 50 15.80 16.13 11.37
N GLY A 51 14.64 16.10 12.03
CA GLY A 51 14.40 16.77 13.31
C GLY A 51 14.40 18.30 13.23
N ILE A 52 14.37 18.87 12.02
CA ILE A 52 14.34 20.32 11.81
C ILE A 52 12.93 20.83 12.06
N SER A 53 12.79 21.83 12.92
CA SER A 53 11.52 22.51 13.19
C SER A 53 11.26 23.66 12.22
N ILE A 54 10.01 23.79 11.75
CA ILE A 54 9.53 24.92 10.96
C ILE A 54 9.61 26.21 11.81
N PRO A 55 10.27 27.28 11.34
CA PRO A 55 10.01 28.63 11.85
C PRO A 55 8.57 29.03 11.48
N GLU A 56 7.80 29.62 12.41
CA GLU A 56 6.38 30.00 12.22
C GLU A 56 6.11 30.99 11.05
N GLU A 57 7.14 31.44 10.35
CA GLU A 57 7.07 32.39 9.27
C GLU A 57 6.43 31.83 8.00
N LYS A 58 5.96 32.74 7.14
CA LYS A 58 5.37 32.41 5.83
C LYS A 58 6.30 31.49 5.03
N HIS A 59 5.70 30.59 4.25
CA HIS A 59 6.36 29.65 3.32
C HIS A 59 7.07 30.35 2.14
N GLU A 60 7.83 31.41 2.41
CA GLU A 60 8.44 32.30 1.43
C GLU A 60 9.91 32.54 1.80
N GLY A 61 10.77 32.64 0.79
CA GLY A 61 12.18 32.98 0.95
C GLY A 61 13.15 31.79 0.87
N ILE A 62 14.44 32.11 0.92
CA ILE A 62 15.56 31.20 0.62
C ILE A 62 15.55 29.95 1.50
N PHE A 63 15.11 30.07 2.76
CA PHE A 63 15.00 28.92 3.66
C PHE A 63 14.04 27.86 3.10
N TRP A 64 12.84 28.28 2.70
CA TRP A 64 11.81 27.40 2.15
C TRP A 64 12.21 26.85 0.79
N GLU A 65 12.84 27.67 -0.08
CA GLU A 65 13.39 27.19 -1.35
C GLU A 65 14.41 26.06 -1.13
N ASN A 66 15.37 26.27 -0.22
CA ASN A 66 16.37 25.25 0.12
C ASN A 66 15.73 24.00 0.76
N LEU A 67 14.73 24.19 1.62
CA LEU A 67 14.00 23.09 2.23
C LEU A 67 13.25 22.26 1.19
N TYR A 68 12.54 22.90 0.25
CA TYR A 68 11.86 22.19 -0.83
C TYR A 68 12.85 21.46 -1.74
N GLN A 69 14.00 22.07 -2.05
CA GLN A 69 15.05 21.41 -2.82
C GLN A 69 15.64 20.19 -2.09
N ALA A 70 15.84 20.28 -0.78
CA ALA A 70 16.28 19.13 0.01
C ALA A 70 15.19 18.04 0.05
N ALA A 71 13.94 18.43 0.32
CA ALA A 71 12.80 17.52 0.44
C ALA A 71 12.50 16.74 -0.84
N ARG A 72 12.91 17.24 -2.02
CA ARG A 72 12.82 16.54 -3.31
C ARG A 72 13.53 15.19 -3.33
N MET A 73 14.40 14.87 -2.38
CA MET A 73 14.97 13.52 -2.27
C MET A 73 13.93 12.44 -1.93
N PHE A 74 12.85 12.81 -1.22
CA PHE A 74 11.79 11.88 -0.83
C PHE A 74 10.78 11.70 -1.98
N ARG A 75 11.04 10.72 -2.84
CA ARG A 75 10.21 10.38 -4.02
C ARG A 75 9.64 8.97 -4.00
N PHE A 76 9.93 8.20 -2.96
CA PHE A 76 9.56 6.78 -2.89
C PHE A 76 8.05 6.56 -2.76
N PHE A 77 7.33 7.51 -2.16
CA PHE A 77 5.90 7.40 -1.86
C PHE A 77 4.99 7.96 -2.96
N PHE A 78 5.52 8.43 -4.08
CA PHE A 78 4.72 8.90 -5.21
C PHE A 78 5.43 8.66 -6.56
N CYS A 79 4.65 8.82 -7.64
CA CYS A 79 5.18 8.93 -9.00
C CYS A 79 4.46 10.05 -9.74
N TYR A 80 5.20 10.78 -10.58
CA TYR A 80 4.59 11.71 -11.51
C TYR A 80 3.80 10.96 -12.59
N LYS A 81 2.72 11.61 -13.04
CA LYS A 81 1.86 11.16 -14.13
C LYS A 81 1.61 12.30 -15.10
N TYR A 82 1.50 11.95 -16.37
CA TYR A 82 1.21 12.90 -17.42
C TYR A 82 0.01 12.35 -18.19
N GLU A 83 -1.11 13.07 -18.13
CA GLU A 83 -2.34 12.74 -18.87
C GLU A 83 -2.26 13.18 -20.34
N ASP A 84 -1.20 13.91 -20.71
CA ASP A 84 -0.97 14.37 -22.07
C ASP A 84 -0.71 13.20 -23.03
N GLU A 85 -1.45 13.12 -24.14
CA GLU A 85 -1.31 12.04 -25.13
C GLU A 85 0.11 11.89 -25.68
N ARG A 86 0.87 13.00 -25.77
CA ARG A 86 2.27 12.97 -26.23
C ARG A 86 3.15 12.12 -25.32
N PHE A 87 2.79 11.99 -24.04
CA PHE A 87 3.54 11.16 -23.09
C PHE A 87 3.56 9.69 -23.51
N LYS A 88 2.49 9.18 -24.13
CA LYS A 88 2.40 7.79 -24.59
C LYS A 88 3.37 7.46 -25.73
N HIS A 89 3.84 8.48 -26.45
CA HIS A 89 4.78 8.34 -27.57
C HIS A 89 6.25 8.45 -27.14
N LEU A 90 6.52 8.77 -25.88
CA LEU A 90 7.88 8.80 -25.35
C LEU A 90 8.41 7.37 -25.17
N SER A 91 9.73 7.20 -25.29
CA SER A 91 10.40 5.94 -24.97
C SER A 91 10.08 5.46 -23.55
N GLU A 92 10.13 4.14 -23.33
CA GLU A 92 9.91 3.54 -22.00
C GLU A 92 10.93 4.06 -20.96
N GLU A 93 12.18 4.21 -21.37
CA GLU A 93 13.24 4.78 -20.54
C GLU A 93 12.90 6.20 -20.08
N THR A 94 12.52 7.08 -21.02
CA THR A 94 12.11 8.46 -20.68
C THR A 94 10.88 8.49 -19.79
N ARG A 95 9.87 7.65 -20.05
CA ARG A 95 8.68 7.57 -19.19
C ARG A 95 9.04 7.10 -17.77
N SER A 96 10.00 6.18 -17.63
CA SER A 96 10.50 5.70 -16.34
C SER A 96 11.22 6.82 -15.57
N MET A 97 12.10 7.57 -16.23
CA MET A 97 12.77 8.73 -15.63
C MET A 97 11.76 9.79 -15.19
N LEU A 98 10.82 10.15 -16.07
CA LEU A 98 9.78 11.15 -15.79
C LEU A 98 8.78 10.71 -14.72
N ALA A 99 8.68 9.42 -14.40
CA ALA A 99 7.84 8.94 -13.30
C ALA A 99 8.42 9.32 -11.93
N LYS A 100 9.73 9.61 -11.85
CA LYS A 100 10.42 9.97 -10.61
C LYS A 100 10.97 11.39 -10.60
N HIS A 101 11.23 11.97 -11.78
CA HIS A 101 11.84 13.28 -11.91
C HIS A 101 11.00 14.23 -12.77
N LEU A 102 11.06 15.52 -12.43
CA LEU A 102 10.49 16.55 -13.29
C LEU A 102 11.42 16.83 -14.48
N PRO A 103 10.89 17.33 -15.62
CA PRO A 103 11.69 17.57 -16.83
C PRO A 103 12.86 18.55 -16.65
N ASP A 104 12.75 19.51 -15.74
CA ASP A 104 13.80 20.49 -15.38
C ASP A 104 14.98 19.86 -14.62
N GLU A 105 14.78 18.68 -14.03
CA GLU A 105 15.80 17.94 -13.29
C GLU A 105 16.62 17.00 -14.19
N LEU A 106 16.21 16.81 -15.45
CA LEU A 106 16.77 15.84 -16.37
C LEU A 106 17.62 16.48 -17.47
N SER A 107 18.51 15.68 -18.07
CA SER A 107 19.28 16.12 -19.25
C SER A 107 18.34 16.46 -20.41
N GLN A 108 18.60 17.59 -21.09
CA GLN A 108 17.67 18.20 -22.03
C GLN A 108 17.66 17.54 -23.42
N THR A 109 17.19 16.29 -23.49
CA THR A 109 16.93 15.56 -24.74
C THR A 109 15.67 16.08 -25.44
N PRO A 110 15.43 15.77 -26.74
CA PRO A 110 14.20 16.16 -27.43
C PRO A 110 12.93 15.70 -26.72
N GLU A 111 12.91 14.46 -26.20
CA GLU A 111 11.77 13.93 -25.45
C GLU A 111 11.52 14.70 -24.15
N ILE A 112 12.58 15.04 -23.40
CA ILE A 112 12.48 15.83 -22.16
C ILE A 112 11.98 17.26 -22.44
N LYS A 113 12.42 17.89 -23.52
CA LYS A 113 11.92 19.21 -23.94
C LYS A 113 10.43 19.18 -24.32
N VAL A 114 9.94 18.05 -24.83
CA VAL A 114 8.51 17.85 -25.09
C VAL A 114 7.77 17.66 -23.77
N ALA A 115 8.29 16.85 -22.85
CA ALA A 115 7.73 16.64 -21.51
C ALA A 115 7.67 17.92 -20.67
N ALA A 116 8.65 18.83 -20.80
CA ALA A 116 8.68 20.13 -20.12
C ALA A 116 7.48 21.04 -20.48
N LYS A 117 6.79 20.77 -21.59
CA LYS A 117 5.57 21.49 -22.01
C LYS A 117 4.29 20.82 -21.53
N MET A 118 4.38 19.73 -20.77
CA MET A 118 3.24 18.99 -20.22
C MET A 118 3.04 19.40 -18.76
N LYS A 119 1.80 19.36 -18.28
CA LYS A 119 1.50 19.57 -16.87
C LYS A 119 1.62 18.24 -16.12
N PRO A 120 2.59 18.08 -15.19
CA PRO A 120 2.66 16.88 -14.37
C PRO A 120 1.52 16.87 -13.35
N GLY A 121 0.85 15.72 -13.23
CA GLY A 121 0.15 15.32 -12.02
C GLY A 121 1.00 14.33 -11.23
N PHE A 122 0.44 13.78 -10.16
CA PHE A 122 1.08 12.69 -9.41
C PHE A 122 0.07 11.64 -9.00
N LYS A 123 0.56 10.45 -8.68
CA LYS A 123 -0.16 9.44 -7.92
C LYS A 123 0.66 9.05 -6.70
N ILE A 124 -0.02 8.74 -5.60
CA ILE A 124 0.63 8.08 -4.48
C ILE A 124 1.08 6.69 -4.91
N ASP A 125 2.30 6.31 -4.53
CA ASP A 125 2.95 5.04 -4.81
C ASP A 125 3.15 4.28 -3.50
N CYS A 126 2.10 3.61 -3.02
CA CYS A 126 2.13 2.76 -1.84
C CYS A 126 2.10 1.28 -2.26
N VAL A 127 3.22 0.76 -2.78
CA VAL A 127 3.33 -0.63 -3.23
C VAL A 127 4.58 -1.26 -2.63
N PHE A 128 4.44 -1.89 -1.46
CA PHE A 128 5.56 -2.46 -0.70
C PHE A 128 5.16 -3.74 0.05
N GLY A 129 6.15 -4.56 0.40
CA GLY A 129 5.98 -5.94 0.87
C GLY A 129 6.33 -6.18 2.35
N LYS A 130 6.09 -5.19 3.23
CA LYS A 130 6.40 -5.24 4.67
C LYS A 130 5.25 -4.65 5.49
N ASN A 131 4.90 -5.25 6.62
CA ASN A 131 4.02 -4.58 7.58
C ASN A 131 4.84 -3.55 8.37
N LEU A 132 4.64 -2.26 8.09
CA LEU A 132 5.32 -1.16 8.79
C LEU A 132 4.63 -0.77 10.11
N ILE A 133 3.38 -1.18 10.32
CA ILE A 133 2.61 -0.94 11.54
C ILE A 133 2.45 -2.25 12.31
N GLU A 134 3.54 -2.70 12.93
CA GLU A 134 3.62 -4.02 13.55
C GLU A 134 2.83 -4.13 14.86
N SER A 135 2.58 -3.01 15.53
CA SER A 135 1.75 -2.98 16.74
C SER A 135 1.13 -1.62 16.99
N VAL A 136 0.03 -1.60 17.73
CA VAL A 136 -0.57 -0.36 18.23
C VAL A 136 -0.63 -0.38 19.75
N ARG A 137 -0.49 0.80 20.36
CA ARG A 137 -0.64 0.99 21.80
C ARG A 137 -1.94 1.70 22.08
N ILE A 138 -2.79 1.10 22.89
CA ILE A 138 -4.02 1.70 23.40
C ILE A 138 -3.92 1.65 24.92
N ASP A 139 -4.06 2.80 25.55
CA ASP A 139 -3.78 2.99 26.98
C ASP A 139 -2.37 2.44 27.32
N LYS A 140 -2.27 1.46 28.23
CA LYS A 140 -1.02 0.81 28.63
C LYS A 140 -0.76 -0.53 27.94
N LYS A 141 -1.60 -0.93 26.99
CA LYS A 141 -1.56 -2.25 26.36
C LYS A 141 -1.11 -2.17 24.91
N VAL A 142 -0.26 -3.11 24.52
CA VAL A 142 0.21 -3.27 23.15
C VAL A 142 -0.61 -4.37 22.47
N TYR A 143 -1.09 -4.07 21.28
CA TYR A 143 -1.86 -4.96 20.42
C TYR A 143 -1.00 -5.27 19.19
N PRO A 144 -0.37 -6.45 19.12
CA PRO A 144 0.44 -6.83 17.97
C PRO A 144 -0.45 -7.03 16.74
N GLY A 145 0.03 -6.57 15.58
CA GLY A 145 -0.56 -6.81 14.28
C GLY A 145 -0.09 -8.13 13.68
N TYR A 146 -0.57 -8.41 12.46
CA TYR A 146 -0.02 -9.49 11.65
C TYR A 146 1.44 -9.19 11.25
N ARG A 147 2.26 -10.23 11.12
CA ARG A 147 3.59 -10.11 10.54
C ARG A 147 3.48 -10.31 9.03
N PHE A 148 4.18 -9.49 8.24
CA PHE A 148 4.37 -9.70 6.81
C PHE A 148 5.78 -9.27 6.45
N ILE A 149 6.59 -10.23 6.00
CA ILE A 149 8.01 -10.05 5.68
C ILE A 149 8.25 -10.58 4.28
N ASN A 150 8.95 -9.78 3.47
CA ASN A 150 9.53 -10.19 2.20
C ASN A 150 11.06 -10.14 2.34
N GLN A 151 11.72 -11.30 2.29
CA GLN A 151 13.19 -11.41 2.32
C GLN A 151 13.65 -12.30 1.16
N ASN A 152 14.38 -11.73 0.20
CA ASN A 152 15.02 -12.46 -0.91
C ASN A 152 14.10 -13.53 -1.54
N TRP A 153 12.94 -13.11 -2.04
CA TRP A 153 11.91 -13.96 -2.68
C TRP A 153 11.07 -14.83 -1.73
N PHE A 154 11.40 -14.87 -0.44
CA PHE A 154 10.59 -15.57 0.55
C PHE A 154 9.59 -14.62 1.21
N ILE A 155 8.31 -14.89 0.99
CA ILE A 155 7.21 -14.16 1.61
C ILE A 155 6.69 -14.97 2.79
N SER A 156 6.72 -14.37 3.97
CA SER A 156 6.18 -14.96 5.20
C SER A 156 5.16 -14.04 5.84
N THR A 157 4.02 -14.61 6.23
CA THR A 157 2.97 -13.87 6.93
C THR A 157 2.35 -14.70 8.03
N THR A 158 1.83 -14.05 9.07
CA THR A 158 0.99 -14.71 10.08
C THR A 158 -0.49 -14.66 9.75
N LEU A 159 -0.89 -13.95 8.68
CA LEU A 159 -2.28 -13.89 8.25
C LEU A 159 -2.80 -15.30 7.90
N SER A 160 -3.94 -15.66 8.49
CA SER A 160 -4.75 -16.77 7.98
C SER A 160 -5.54 -16.33 6.76
N SER A 161 -6.05 -17.30 5.99
CA SER A 161 -6.97 -17.05 4.88
C SER A 161 -8.18 -16.24 5.30
N ALA A 162 -8.87 -16.65 6.38
CA ALA A 162 -10.07 -15.97 6.85
C ALA A 162 -9.76 -14.52 7.27
N GLN A 163 -8.66 -14.31 8.02
CA GLN A 163 -8.24 -12.98 8.44
C GLN A 163 -7.94 -12.06 7.26
N TYR A 164 -7.19 -12.56 6.26
CA TYR A 164 -6.87 -11.78 5.06
C TYR A 164 -8.12 -11.42 4.27
N VAL A 165 -9.00 -12.39 4.03
CA VAL A 165 -10.15 -12.19 3.16
C VAL A 165 -11.18 -11.27 3.84
N GLU A 166 -11.41 -11.39 5.15
CA GLU A 166 -12.25 -10.45 5.90
C GLU A 166 -11.65 -9.04 5.94
N ALA A 167 -10.34 -8.93 6.22
CA ALA A 167 -9.66 -7.64 6.17
C ALA A 167 -9.76 -6.98 4.79
N LEU A 168 -9.65 -7.77 3.71
CA LEU A 168 -9.82 -7.31 2.34
C LEU A 168 -11.24 -6.77 2.08
N ALA A 169 -12.27 -7.48 2.54
CA ALA A 169 -13.65 -7.05 2.39
C ALA A 169 -13.94 -5.74 3.14
N VAL A 170 -13.55 -5.66 4.42
CA VAL A 170 -13.73 -4.43 5.22
C VAL A 170 -12.89 -3.27 4.65
N SER A 171 -11.66 -3.56 4.20
CA SER A 171 -10.81 -2.57 3.54
C SER A 171 -11.41 -2.04 2.23
N ASN A 172 -12.11 -2.87 1.47
CA ASN A 172 -12.80 -2.46 0.25
C ASN A 172 -14.05 -1.63 0.57
N LYS A 173 -14.80 -2.00 1.61
CA LYS A 173 -15.94 -1.23 2.10
C LYS A 173 -15.52 0.17 2.56
N TYR A 174 -14.49 0.26 3.40
CA TYR A 174 -13.95 1.56 3.86
C TYR A 174 -13.52 2.47 2.70
N ALA A 175 -12.94 1.90 1.62
CA ALA A 175 -12.54 2.68 0.45
C ALA A 175 -13.72 3.39 -0.24
N ILE A 176 -14.95 2.95 -0.01
CA ILE A 176 -16.19 3.53 -0.52
C ILE A 176 -16.86 4.39 0.55
N ASP A 177 -17.15 3.80 1.72
CA ASP A 177 -18.04 4.40 2.72
C ASP A 177 -17.29 5.37 3.64
N ARG A 178 -15.96 5.24 3.75
CA ARG A 178 -15.08 6.10 4.56
C ARG A 178 -15.51 6.25 6.02
N THR A 179 -16.05 5.19 6.62
CA THR A 179 -16.53 5.21 8.01
C THR A 179 -15.46 4.82 9.03
N ASP A 180 -15.49 5.45 10.21
CA ASP A 180 -14.60 5.10 11.32
C ASP A 180 -14.87 3.69 11.86
N GLU A 181 -16.12 3.22 11.80
CA GLU A 181 -16.50 1.87 12.24
C GLU A 181 -15.82 0.79 11.38
N ASP A 182 -15.69 1.01 10.07
CA ASP A 182 -14.97 0.09 9.20
C ASP A 182 -13.47 0.06 9.53
N LEU A 183 -12.90 1.21 9.92
CA LEU A 183 -11.51 1.29 10.39
C LEU A 183 -11.31 0.57 11.73
N ASP A 184 -12.26 0.69 12.66
CA ASP A 184 -12.22 -0.01 13.95
C ASP A 184 -12.28 -1.52 13.76
N LEU A 185 -13.19 -2.00 12.91
CA LEU A 185 -13.32 -3.40 12.58
C LEU A 185 -12.07 -3.94 11.85
N LEU A 186 -11.57 -3.21 10.85
CA LEU A 186 -10.37 -3.60 10.12
C LEU A 186 -9.15 -3.69 11.05
N THR A 187 -9.00 -2.71 11.95
CA THR A 187 -7.92 -2.71 12.93
C THR A 187 -8.04 -3.92 13.85
N SER A 188 -9.26 -4.24 14.31
CA SER A 188 -9.51 -5.41 15.13
C SER A 188 -9.16 -6.73 14.43
N ILE A 189 -9.50 -6.86 13.15
CA ILE A 189 -9.16 -8.03 12.33
C ILE A 189 -7.63 -8.16 12.22
N LEU A 190 -6.92 -7.09 11.87
CA LEU A 190 -5.48 -7.11 11.61
C LEU A 190 -4.62 -7.24 12.88
N HIS A 191 -5.15 -6.84 14.03
CA HIS A 191 -4.51 -6.95 15.35
C HIS A 191 -5.13 -8.07 16.23
N CYS A 192 -5.81 -9.03 15.59
CA CYS A 192 -6.30 -10.22 16.27
C CYS A 192 -5.15 -11.18 16.60
N LYS A 193 -4.90 -11.41 17.89
CA LYS A 193 -3.82 -12.30 18.36
C LYS A 193 -4.27 -13.76 18.34
N GLY A 194 -3.44 -14.62 17.74
CA GLY A 194 -3.63 -16.08 17.76
C GLY A 194 -4.43 -16.58 16.58
N GLU A 195 -5.20 -17.65 16.79
CA GLU A 195 -6.11 -18.18 15.78
C GLU A 195 -7.24 -17.18 15.52
N PHE A 196 -7.42 -16.81 14.25
CA PHE A 196 -8.40 -15.81 13.87
C PHE A 196 -9.82 -16.38 13.91
N VAL A 197 -10.72 -15.66 14.60
CA VAL A 197 -12.15 -15.92 14.65
C VAL A 197 -12.89 -14.59 14.43
N SER A 198 -13.80 -14.56 13.46
CA SER A 198 -14.51 -13.36 13.01
C SER A 198 -15.31 -12.70 14.14
N GLU A 199 -16.04 -13.51 14.93
CA GLU A 199 -16.83 -13.05 16.07
C GLU A 199 -15.96 -12.35 17.11
N THR A 200 -14.80 -12.93 17.45
CA THR A 200 -13.84 -12.32 18.37
C THR A 200 -13.30 -10.99 17.86
N ALA A 201 -13.07 -10.85 16.55
CA ALA A 201 -12.63 -9.57 15.98
C ALA A 201 -13.75 -8.52 16.04
N PHE A 202 -14.99 -8.93 15.77
CA PHE A 202 -16.15 -8.05 15.87
C PHE A 202 -16.38 -7.56 17.31
N GLU A 203 -16.37 -8.45 18.29
CA GLU A 203 -16.51 -8.11 19.72
C GLU A 203 -15.43 -7.14 20.21
N LYS A 204 -14.20 -7.27 19.67
CA LYS A 204 -13.06 -6.45 20.08
C LYS A 204 -12.93 -5.12 19.34
N LYS A 205 -13.75 -4.84 18.31
CA LYS A 205 -13.64 -3.59 17.53
C LYS A 205 -13.74 -2.35 18.40
N ASN A 206 -14.59 -2.38 19.43
CA ASN A 206 -14.81 -1.25 20.34
C ASN A 206 -13.56 -0.87 21.16
N ILE A 207 -12.59 -1.78 21.28
CA ILE A 207 -11.28 -1.46 21.89
C ILE A 207 -10.54 -0.43 21.02
N PHE A 208 -10.64 -0.57 19.70
CA PHE A 208 -9.92 0.23 18.72
C PHE A 208 -10.59 1.56 18.40
N GLU A 209 -11.84 1.79 18.84
CA GLU A 209 -12.48 3.11 18.81
C GLU A 209 -11.63 4.19 19.50
N LYS A 210 -10.88 3.80 20.55
CA LYS A 210 -9.98 4.67 21.31
C LYS A 210 -8.70 5.05 20.54
N LEU A 211 -8.37 4.33 19.47
CA LEU A 211 -7.19 4.60 18.67
C LEU A 211 -7.46 5.80 17.75
N ASN A 212 -6.50 6.73 17.67
CA ASN A 212 -6.57 7.88 16.78
C ASN A 212 -6.89 7.42 15.34
N VAL A 213 -7.85 8.10 14.69
CA VAL A 213 -8.27 7.85 13.30
C VAL A 213 -7.09 7.81 12.33
N ASP A 214 -6.07 8.63 12.51
CA ASP A 214 -4.87 8.65 11.69
C ASP A 214 -4.06 7.35 11.80
N ASN A 215 -3.96 6.78 13.00
CA ASN A 215 -3.31 5.50 13.19
C ASN A 215 -4.12 4.37 12.54
N LYS A 216 -5.46 4.43 12.64
CA LYS A 216 -6.34 3.45 11.97
C LYS A 216 -6.24 3.57 10.44
N TYR A 217 -6.19 4.79 9.91
CA TYR A 217 -5.93 5.06 8.50
C TYR A 217 -4.57 4.50 8.06
N ALA A 218 -3.52 4.69 8.86
CA ALA A 218 -2.19 4.15 8.56
C ALA A 218 -2.21 2.62 8.48
N ILE A 219 -2.93 1.93 9.37
CA ILE A 219 -3.12 0.48 9.34
C ILE A 219 -3.83 0.05 8.05
N TRP A 220 -4.93 0.71 7.69
CA TRP A 220 -5.64 0.46 6.43
C TRP A 220 -4.71 0.65 5.22
N ARG A 221 -3.97 1.76 5.19
CA ARG A 221 -3.12 2.10 4.05
C ARG A 221 -1.95 1.14 3.91
N ASN A 222 -1.34 0.74 5.01
CA ASN A 222 -0.30 -0.29 5.05
C ASN A 222 -0.82 -1.64 4.55
N PHE A 223 -2.00 -2.07 5.00
CA PHE A 223 -2.62 -3.30 4.51
C PHE A 223 -2.94 -3.23 3.01
N ARG A 224 -3.47 -2.10 2.52
CA ARG A 224 -3.70 -1.86 1.09
C ARG A 224 -2.43 -1.90 0.26
N ALA A 225 -1.32 -1.39 0.78
CA ALA A 225 -0.03 -1.43 0.10
C ALA A 225 0.45 -2.87 -0.10
N ILE A 226 0.35 -3.71 0.94
CA ILE A 226 0.69 -5.13 0.86
C ILE A 226 -0.24 -5.87 -0.11
N CYS A 227 -1.55 -5.61 -0.08
CA CYS A 227 -2.47 -6.19 -1.07
C CYS A 227 -2.08 -5.82 -2.50
N THR A 228 -1.78 -4.54 -2.74
CA THR A 228 -1.39 -4.04 -4.06
C THR A 228 -0.06 -4.65 -4.51
N TRP A 229 0.89 -4.79 -3.58
CA TRP A 229 2.17 -5.44 -3.83
C TRP A 229 1.99 -6.91 -4.19
N LEU A 230 1.19 -7.66 -3.43
CA LEU A 230 0.82 -9.04 -3.75
C LEU A 230 0.23 -9.16 -5.16
N SER A 231 -0.70 -8.26 -5.53
CA SER A 231 -1.40 -8.34 -6.82
C SER A 231 -0.61 -7.80 -8.02
N THR A 232 0.47 -7.04 -7.82
CA THR A 232 1.19 -6.38 -8.92
C THR A 232 2.68 -6.72 -9.02
N ARG A 233 3.33 -7.11 -7.92
CA ARG A 233 4.78 -7.32 -7.85
C ARG A 233 5.19 -8.77 -7.57
N THR A 234 4.23 -9.68 -7.41
CA THR A 234 4.51 -11.10 -7.15
C THR A 234 3.98 -12.00 -8.28
N HIS A 235 4.39 -13.26 -8.25
CA HIS A 235 3.85 -14.29 -9.15
C HIS A 235 2.37 -14.61 -8.92
N PHE A 236 1.76 -14.08 -7.86
CA PHE A 236 0.32 -14.18 -7.64
C PHE A 236 -0.47 -13.16 -8.47
N SER A 237 0.16 -12.21 -9.15
CA SER A 237 -0.51 -11.23 -10.02
C SER A 237 -1.49 -11.85 -11.03
N ILE A 238 -1.24 -13.09 -11.46
CA ILE A 238 -2.14 -13.87 -12.31
C ILE A 238 -3.53 -14.11 -11.70
N LEU A 239 -3.66 -14.14 -10.37
CA LEU A 239 -4.96 -14.24 -9.69
C LEU A 239 -5.86 -13.02 -9.96
N TRP A 240 -5.25 -11.91 -10.39
CA TRP A 240 -5.91 -10.64 -10.68
C TRP A 240 -5.83 -10.26 -12.16
N ALA A 241 -5.13 -11.03 -13.00
CA ALA A 241 -5.03 -10.79 -14.43
C ALA A 241 -6.40 -10.96 -15.11
N GLY A 242 -6.78 -10.01 -15.97
CA GLY A 242 -8.04 -10.06 -16.72
C GLY A 242 -9.26 -9.46 -16.03
N LYS A 243 -9.17 -9.04 -14.75
CA LYS A 243 -10.22 -8.24 -14.11
C LYS A 243 -10.06 -6.77 -14.53
N PRO A 244 -11.03 -6.15 -15.24
CA PRO A 244 -10.88 -4.76 -15.68
C PRO A 244 -10.71 -3.83 -14.47
N SER A 245 -9.70 -2.96 -14.55
CA SER A 245 -9.46 -1.92 -13.55
C SER A 245 -10.71 -1.05 -13.42
N GLY A 246 -11.45 -1.18 -12.32
CA GLY A 246 -12.66 -0.41 -12.03
C GLY A 246 -13.95 -1.20 -11.81
N LYS A 247 -13.97 -2.53 -12.02
CA LYS A 247 -15.08 -3.36 -11.51
C LYS A 247 -14.77 -3.84 -10.09
N LYS A 248 -15.69 -3.54 -9.18
CA LYS A 248 -15.65 -3.95 -7.76
C LYS A 248 -15.34 -5.45 -7.68
N GLN A 249 -14.33 -5.80 -6.89
CA GLN A 249 -14.14 -7.17 -6.42
C GLN A 249 -15.28 -7.49 -5.44
N ASP A 250 -16.44 -7.86 -5.98
CA ASP A 250 -17.58 -8.36 -5.21
C ASP A 250 -17.53 -9.90 -5.07
N GLU A 251 -16.36 -10.52 -5.24
CA GLU A 251 -16.16 -11.87 -4.71
C GLU A 251 -16.12 -11.72 -3.19
N THR A 252 -17.20 -12.12 -2.53
CA THR A 252 -17.33 -12.03 -1.09
C THR A 252 -16.34 -12.96 -0.42
N VAL A 253 -16.07 -12.71 0.87
CA VAL A 253 -15.13 -13.49 1.67
C VAL A 253 -15.39 -15.00 1.59
N GLY A 254 -16.69 -15.37 1.55
CA GLY A 254 -17.14 -16.74 1.45
C GLY A 254 -16.78 -17.39 0.11
N ASP A 255 -16.77 -16.65 -1.00
CA ASP A 255 -16.61 -17.22 -2.33
C ASP A 255 -15.20 -17.81 -2.55
N ILE A 256 -14.17 -17.15 -2.02
CA ILE A 256 -12.79 -17.62 -2.13
C ILE A 256 -12.58 -18.88 -1.27
N ILE A 257 -12.98 -18.85 0.00
CA ILE A 257 -12.82 -20.00 0.91
C ILE A 257 -13.66 -21.19 0.44
N TYR A 258 -14.90 -20.93 0.03
CA TYR A 258 -15.82 -21.96 -0.44
C TYR A 258 -15.38 -22.56 -1.78
N SER A 259 -14.88 -21.75 -2.72
CA SER A 259 -14.37 -22.27 -4.00
C SER A 259 -13.16 -23.20 -3.83
N VAL A 260 -12.23 -22.83 -2.94
CA VAL A 260 -11.07 -23.67 -2.59
C VAL A 260 -11.51 -24.95 -1.87
N SER A 261 -12.48 -24.84 -0.94
CA SER A 261 -13.04 -26.00 -0.25
C SER A 261 -13.75 -26.96 -1.21
N LYS A 262 -14.58 -26.43 -2.11
CA LYS A 262 -15.30 -27.18 -3.15
C LYS A 262 -14.35 -27.87 -4.14
N ALA A 263 -13.18 -27.29 -4.38
CA ALA A 263 -12.12 -27.91 -5.18
C ALA A 263 -11.38 -29.05 -4.45
N GLY A 264 -11.76 -29.39 -3.22
CA GLY A 264 -11.26 -30.55 -2.48
C GLY A 264 -10.03 -30.28 -1.62
N TYR A 265 -9.66 -29.01 -1.40
CA TYR A 265 -8.46 -28.64 -0.62
C TYR A 265 -8.69 -28.58 0.91
N GLY A 266 -9.89 -28.92 1.39
CA GLY A 266 -10.24 -28.98 2.81
C GLY A 266 -11.68 -28.51 3.07
N THR A 267 -12.13 -28.60 4.32
CA THR A 267 -13.38 -27.97 4.78
C THR A 267 -13.23 -26.44 4.84
N PRO A 268 -14.32 -25.65 4.84
CA PRO A 268 -14.24 -24.19 4.95
C PRO A 268 -13.46 -23.73 6.19
N ASP A 269 -13.59 -24.43 7.33
CA ASP A 269 -12.84 -24.16 8.56
C ASP A 269 -11.33 -24.37 8.37
N GLN A 270 -10.93 -25.50 7.80
CA GLN A 270 -9.53 -25.80 7.50
C GLN A 270 -8.94 -24.80 6.50
N VAL A 271 -9.72 -24.40 5.50
CA VAL A 271 -9.31 -23.40 4.51
C VAL A 271 -9.21 -22.01 5.13
N GLY A 272 -10.11 -21.65 6.04
CA GLY A 272 -10.05 -20.38 6.77
C GLY A 272 -8.79 -20.26 7.64
N LYS A 273 -8.36 -21.36 8.26
CA LYS A 273 -7.22 -21.41 9.19
C LYS A 273 -5.85 -21.54 8.51
N MET A 274 -5.80 -21.93 7.24
CA MET A 274 -4.51 -22.05 6.56
C MET A 274 -3.81 -20.69 6.41
N ASN A 275 -2.50 -20.73 6.27
CA ASN A 275 -1.71 -19.55 5.99
C ASN A 275 -2.10 -18.91 4.65
N LEU A 276 -2.15 -17.57 4.58
CA LEU A 276 -2.47 -16.83 3.36
C LEU A 276 -1.62 -17.28 2.14
N MET A 277 -0.32 -17.50 2.32
CA MET A 277 0.53 -17.92 1.20
C MET A 277 0.09 -19.28 0.63
N LYS A 278 -0.38 -20.19 1.49
CA LYS A 278 -0.88 -21.49 1.06
C LYS A 278 -2.18 -21.35 0.27
N LEU A 279 -3.07 -20.47 0.70
CA LEU A 279 -4.30 -20.15 -0.03
C LEU A 279 -3.98 -19.63 -1.44
N LEU A 280 -3.11 -18.62 -1.53
CA LEU A 280 -2.74 -18.00 -2.81
C LEU A 280 -2.09 -19.00 -3.79
N GLU A 281 -1.25 -19.91 -3.29
CA GLU A 281 -0.68 -20.98 -4.12
C GLU A 281 -1.74 -21.97 -4.62
N ILE A 282 -2.71 -22.35 -3.77
CA ILE A 282 -3.83 -23.21 -4.20
C ILE A 282 -4.65 -22.51 -5.28
N MET A 283 -5.02 -21.25 -5.06
CA MET A 283 -5.78 -20.47 -6.05
C MET A 283 -5.04 -20.37 -7.37
N LYS A 284 -3.72 -20.12 -7.33
CA LYS A 284 -2.89 -20.03 -8.53
C LYS A 284 -2.87 -21.35 -9.27
N LYS A 285 -2.70 -22.46 -8.55
CA LYS A 285 -2.76 -23.81 -9.12
C LYS A 285 -4.11 -24.08 -9.79
N MET A 286 -5.22 -23.73 -9.15
CA MET A 286 -6.56 -23.89 -9.73
C MET A 286 -6.71 -23.14 -11.06
N ILE A 287 -6.21 -21.91 -11.16
CA ILE A 287 -6.22 -21.14 -12.43
C ILE A 287 -5.37 -21.84 -13.50
N VAL A 288 -4.16 -22.26 -13.15
CA VAL A 288 -3.26 -22.95 -14.11
C VAL A 288 -3.87 -24.26 -14.60
N ASP A 289 -4.39 -25.09 -13.70
CA ASP A 289 -5.02 -26.36 -14.02
C ASP A 289 -6.24 -26.15 -14.93
N ASN A 290 -7.07 -25.15 -14.65
CA ASN A 290 -8.20 -24.77 -15.51
C ASN A 290 -7.75 -24.37 -16.92
N ILE A 291 -6.71 -23.54 -17.05
CA ILE A 291 -6.16 -23.14 -18.35
C ILE A 291 -5.63 -24.36 -19.12
N LEU A 292 -4.93 -25.27 -18.44
CA LEU A 292 -4.40 -26.49 -19.05
C LEU A 292 -5.53 -27.42 -19.52
N SER A 293 -6.58 -27.60 -18.72
CA SER A 293 -7.76 -28.38 -19.10
C SER A 293 -8.50 -27.76 -20.29
N MET A 294 -8.67 -26.44 -20.35
CA MET A 294 -9.27 -25.76 -21.50
C MET A 294 -8.44 -25.92 -22.77
N LYS A 295 -7.11 -25.82 -22.66
CA LYS A 295 -6.19 -26.05 -23.78
C LYS A 295 -6.27 -27.49 -24.30
N GLN A 296 -6.37 -28.49 -23.40
CA GLN A 296 -6.57 -29.89 -23.77
C GLN A 296 -7.93 -30.13 -24.42
N ALA A 297 -8.96 -29.38 -24.01
CA ALA A 297 -10.30 -29.45 -24.57
C ALA A 297 -10.49 -28.64 -25.87
N ASN A 298 -9.46 -27.98 -26.41
CA ASN A 298 -9.54 -27.06 -27.56
C ASN A 298 -10.56 -25.92 -27.40
N ILE A 299 -10.87 -25.52 -26.17
CA ILE A 299 -11.75 -24.39 -25.87
C ILE A 299 -10.87 -23.14 -25.75
N LYS A 300 -11.10 -22.13 -26.61
CA LYS A 300 -10.40 -20.83 -26.46
C LYS A 300 -10.83 -20.16 -25.15
N PRO A 301 -9.90 -19.61 -24.35
CA PRO A 301 -10.27 -18.79 -23.21
C PRO A 301 -11.03 -17.55 -23.70
N LEU A 302 -12.16 -17.27 -23.05
CA LEU A 302 -12.97 -16.06 -23.24
C LEU A 302 -12.26 -14.83 -22.67
#